data_AF-A0A7C3WFP7-F1
#
_entry.id   AF-A0A7C3WFP7-F1
#
_cell.length_a   1.000
_cell.length_b   1.000
_cell.length_c   1.000
_cell.angle_alpha   90.00
_cell.angle_beta   90.00
_cell.angle_gamma   90.00
#
_symmetry.space_group_name_H-M   'P 1'
#
loop_
_entity.id
_entity.type
_entity.pdbx_description
1 polymer ?
#
loop_
_entity_poly.entity_id
_entity_poly.type
_entity_poly.pdbx_seq_one_letter_code
_entity_poly.pdbx_strand_id
1 'polypeptide(L)'
;MTTRPIRVDDRVRLRHDIGPVALHEGQVGVVCSIWHTPGTAYEVEFPVPDSPFGVRTLVQEDQLELVDDQTNHSSAADVPQLVAVADTGPTAAAGDHCPHTPR
;
A
#
# COMPACT_ATOMS: atom_id res chain seq x y z
N MET A 1 -12.74 -6.31 -24.36
CA MET A 1 -12.71 -5.51 -23.13
C MET A 1 -12.79 -6.48 -21.98
N THR A 2 -11.64 -6.84 -21.43
CA THR A 2 -11.52 -7.88 -20.39
C THR A 2 -11.97 -7.28 -19.06
N THR A 3 -13.27 -7.22 -18.83
CA THR A 3 -13.88 -6.66 -17.60
C THR A 3 -13.71 -7.65 -16.45
N ARG A 4 -12.50 -7.70 -15.88
CA ARG A 4 -12.30 -8.35 -14.59
C ARG A 4 -12.89 -7.48 -13.47
N PRO A 5 -13.34 -8.08 -12.35
CA PRO A 5 -13.78 -7.31 -11.19
C PRO A 5 -12.67 -6.40 -10.66
N ILE A 6 -13.04 -5.19 -10.24
CA ILE A 6 -12.15 -4.25 -9.55
C ILE A 6 -11.77 -4.81 -8.17
N ARG A 7 -10.48 -4.76 -7.83
CA ARG A 7 -9.87 -5.22 -6.58
C ARG A 7 -9.12 -4.09 -5.88
N VAL A 8 -8.76 -4.31 -4.62
CA VAL A 8 -7.78 -3.46 -3.93
C VAL A 8 -6.46 -3.48 -4.70
N ASP A 9 -5.76 -2.36 -4.70
CA ASP A 9 -4.53 -2.06 -5.45
C ASP A 9 -4.71 -1.93 -6.97
N ASP A 10 -5.92 -2.14 -7.51
CA ASP A 10 -6.17 -1.84 -8.92
C ASP A 10 -6.10 -0.33 -9.17
N ARG A 11 -5.51 0.02 -10.32
CA ARG A 11 -5.56 1.37 -10.85
C ARG A 11 -6.88 1.56 -11.58
N VAL A 12 -7.57 2.64 -11.24
CA VAL A 12 -8.88 2.97 -11.80
C VAL A 12 -8.89 4.40 -12.27
N ARG A 13 -9.62 4.66 -13.36
CA ARG A 13 -9.83 5.97 -13.95
C ARG A 13 -11.26 6.43 -13.65
N LEU A 14 -11.41 7.70 -13.26
CA LEU A 14 -12.72 8.32 -13.15
C LEU A 14 -13.35 8.52 -14.52
N ARG A 15 -14.61 8.09 -14.65
CA ARG A 15 -15.43 8.32 -15.84
C ARG A 15 -16.19 9.64 -15.82
N HIS A 16 -16.33 10.24 -14.65
CA HIS A 16 -17.08 11.48 -14.44
C HIS A 16 -16.42 12.33 -13.35
N ASP A 17 -16.62 13.64 -13.42
CA ASP A 17 -16.18 14.59 -12.39
C ASP A 17 -16.86 14.33 -11.04
N ILE A 18 -16.10 14.48 -9.95
CA ILE A 18 -16.62 14.45 -8.58
C ILE A 18 -16.43 15.82 -7.95
N GLY A 19 -17.45 16.67 -8.11
CA GLY A 19 -17.43 18.08 -7.72
C GLY A 19 -17.02 18.38 -6.27
N PRO A 20 -17.50 17.64 -5.24
CA PRO A 20 -17.18 17.92 -3.84
C PRO A 20 -15.69 17.82 -3.47
N VAL A 21 -14.90 17.11 -4.27
CA VAL A 21 -13.48 16.81 -3.98
C VAL A 21 -12.53 17.28 -5.07
N ALA A 22 -13.01 18.11 -6.01
CA ALA A 22 -12.22 18.64 -7.14
C ALA A 22 -11.49 17.55 -7.94
N LEU A 23 -12.12 16.38 -8.11
CA LEU A 23 -11.62 15.31 -8.96
C LEU A 23 -12.26 15.39 -10.34
N HIS A 24 -11.45 15.14 -11.37
CA HIS A 24 -11.87 15.29 -12.76
C HIS A 24 -11.92 13.96 -13.50
N GLU A 25 -12.79 13.89 -14.51
CA GLU A 25 -12.83 12.81 -15.48
C GLU A 25 -11.43 12.54 -16.06
N GLY A 26 -11.08 11.27 -16.20
CA GLY A 26 -9.78 10.83 -16.69
C GLY A 26 -8.69 10.72 -15.62
N GLN A 27 -8.90 11.26 -14.42
CA GLN A 27 -7.94 11.14 -13.33
C GLN A 27 -7.84 9.69 -12.85
N VAL A 28 -6.60 9.24 -12.61
CA VAL A 28 -6.29 7.87 -12.21
C VAL A 28 -5.97 7.83 -10.71
N GLY A 29 -6.60 6.90 -10.01
CA GLY A 29 -6.35 6.62 -8.60
C GLY A 29 -6.09 5.13 -8.36
N VAL A 30 -5.83 4.78 -7.11
CA VAL A 30 -5.61 3.39 -6.65
C VAL A 30 -6.70 3.02 -5.66
N VAL A 31 -7.29 1.84 -5.84
CA VAL A 31 -8.32 1.31 -4.92
C VAL A 31 -7.66 0.92 -3.60
N CYS A 32 -8.03 1.58 -2.51
CA CYS A 32 -7.53 1.29 -1.18
C CYS A 32 -8.40 0.28 -0.43
N SER A 33 -9.71 0.34 -0.62
CA SER A 33 -10.65 -0.56 0.05
C SER A 33 -11.96 -0.71 -0.73
N ILE A 34 -12.69 -1.78 -0.45
CA ILE A 34 -13.98 -2.09 -1.08
C ILE A 34 -15.04 -2.16 0.00
N TRP A 35 -16.11 -1.40 -0.18
CA TRP A 35 -17.22 -1.26 0.74
C TRP A 35 -18.46 -1.89 0.13
N HIS A 36 -19.19 -2.65 0.94
CA HIS A 36 -20.40 -3.34 0.52
C HIS A 36 -21.54 -2.96 1.46
N THR A 37 -22.24 -1.84 1.23
CA THR A 37 -23.56 -1.50 1.83
C THR A 37 -23.99 -0.06 1.47
N PRO A 38 -25.22 0.19 0.96
CA PRO A 38 -26.20 -0.75 0.39
C PRO A 38 -25.85 -1.24 -1.04
N GLY A 39 -24.72 -0.81 -1.60
CA GLY A 39 -24.15 -1.27 -2.86
C GLY A 39 -22.62 -1.39 -2.76
N THR A 40 -21.95 -1.74 -3.86
CA THR A 40 -20.49 -1.75 -3.93
C THR A 40 -19.96 -0.34 -4.18
N ALA A 41 -19.09 0.12 -3.30
CA ALA A 41 -18.32 1.35 -3.47
C ALA A 41 -16.83 1.06 -3.24
N TYR A 42 -15.99 1.80 -3.94
CA TYR A 42 -14.53 1.68 -3.87
C TYR A 42 -13.99 2.94 -3.23
N GLU A 43 -13.24 2.79 -2.16
CA GLU A 43 -12.43 3.89 -1.66
C GLU A 43 -11.20 3.98 -2.55
N VAL A 44 -11.05 5.11 -3.24
CA VAL A 44 -9.95 5.33 -4.18
C VAL A 44 -9.14 6.53 -3.71
N GLU A 45 -7.82 6.35 -3.66
CA GLU A 45 -6.88 7.44 -3.43
C GLU A 45 -6.41 8.02 -4.76
N PHE A 46 -6.67 9.31 -4.94
CA PHE A 46 -6.26 10.09 -6.10
C PHE A 46 -5.10 11.02 -5.74
N PRO A 47 -4.02 11.04 -6.54
CA PRO A 47 -2.95 12.01 -6.35
C PRO A 47 -3.46 13.42 -6.63
N VAL A 48 -3.07 14.37 -5.78
CA VAL A 48 -3.34 15.80 -5.97
C VAL A 48 -2.05 16.49 -6.41
N PRO A 49 -2.07 17.31 -7.48
CA PRO A 49 -0.91 18.10 -7.88
C PRO A 49 -0.37 18.91 -6.71
N ASP A 50 0.95 18.94 -6.56
CA ASP A 50 1.65 19.75 -5.55
C ASP A 50 1.35 19.40 -4.07
N SER A 51 0.73 18.24 -3.82
CA SER A 51 0.49 17.71 -2.48
C SER A 51 1.14 16.34 -2.31
N PRO A 52 1.87 16.08 -1.20
CA PRO A 52 2.34 14.74 -0.87
C PRO A 52 1.20 13.82 -0.40
N PHE A 53 0.01 14.37 -0.16
CA PHE A 53 -1.18 13.65 0.25
C PHE A 53 -2.17 13.55 -0.90
N GLY A 54 -2.70 12.35 -1.14
CA GLY A 54 -3.82 12.13 -2.04
C GLY A 54 -5.16 12.47 -1.39
N VAL A 55 -6.19 12.55 -2.22
CA VAL A 55 -7.59 12.65 -1.80
C VAL A 55 -8.21 11.27 -1.88
N ARG A 56 -8.80 10.81 -0.77
CA ARG A 56 -9.59 9.58 -0.73
C ARG A 56 -11.06 9.89 -0.81
N THR A 57 -11.77 9.18 -1.67
CA THR A 57 -13.22 9.30 -1.78
C THR A 57 -13.84 7.95 -2.12
N LEU A 58 -15.11 7.78 -1.74
CA LEU A 58 -15.91 6.63 -2.12
C LEU A 58 -16.51 6.87 -3.51
N VAL A 59 -16.28 5.93 -4.42
CA VAL A 59 -16.71 5.99 -5.82
C VAL A 59 -17.49 4.72 -6.16
N GLN A 60 -18.57 4.85 -6.92
CA GLN A 60 -19.35 3.70 -7.37
C GLN A 60 -18.67 2.99 -8.56
N GLU A 61 -18.96 1.70 -8.75
CA GLU A 61 -18.35 0.89 -9.82
C GLU A 61 -18.56 1.50 -11.22
N ASP A 62 -19.76 2.03 -11.48
CA ASP A 62 -20.15 2.62 -12.76
C ASP A 62 -19.37 3.89 -13.11
N GLN A 63 -18.80 4.56 -12.11
CA GLN A 63 -17.99 5.76 -12.26
C GLN A 63 -16.50 5.45 -12.46
N LEU A 64 -16.11 4.18 -12.39
CA LEU A 64 -14.74 3.73 -12.53
C LEU A 64 -14.53 2.93 -13.81
N GLU A 65 -13.34 3.09 -14.39
CA GLU A 65 -12.83 2.25 -15.46
C GLU A 65 -11.50 1.64 -15.00
N LEU A 66 -11.34 0.32 -15.16
CA LEU A 66 -10.10 -0.35 -14.81
C LEU A 66 -8.99 0.08 -15.80
N VAL A 67 -7.86 0.53 -15.27
CA VAL A 67 -6.69 0.83 -16.08
C VAL A 67 -5.91 -0.47 -16.23
N ASP A 68 -5.94 -1.07 -17.41
CA ASP A 68 -5.10 -2.24 -17.71
C ASP A 68 -3.63 -1.85 -17.56
N ASP A 69 -2.98 -2.30 -16.49
CA ASP A 69 -1.53 -2.31 -16.44
C ASP A 69 -1.04 -3.39 -17.41
N GLN A 70 -0.94 -3.06 -18.70
CA GLN A 70 0.03 -3.71 -19.59
C GLN A 70 1.46 -3.30 -19.19
N THR A 71 1.76 -3.38 -17.90
CA THR A 71 3.11 -3.24 -17.39
C THR A 71 3.63 -4.65 -17.19
N ASN A 72 4.24 -5.13 -18.26
CA ASN A 72 5.05 -6.32 -18.36
C ASN A 72 5.94 -6.54 -17.12
N HIS A 73 5.46 -7.27 -16.12
CA HIS A 73 6.29 -7.85 -15.07
C HIS A 73 6.58 -9.33 -15.37
N SER A 74 7.18 -9.60 -16.53
CA SER A 74 8.27 -10.57 -16.56
C SER A 74 9.48 -9.93 -15.91
N SER A 75 9.65 -10.15 -14.61
CA SER A 75 10.91 -10.66 -14.06
C SER A 75 10.77 -10.81 -12.56
N ALA A 76 10.57 -12.06 -12.14
CA ALA A 76 11.11 -12.52 -10.87
C ALA A 76 12.64 -12.46 -10.97
N ALA A 77 13.25 -11.35 -10.56
CA ALA A 77 14.67 -11.29 -10.16
C ALA A 77 14.94 -9.96 -9.45
N ASP A 78 15.73 -10.04 -8.39
CA ASP A 78 16.36 -8.92 -7.68
C ASP A 78 15.53 -8.18 -6.61
N VAL A 79 15.18 -8.93 -5.56
CA VAL A 79 15.33 -8.38 -4.20
C VAL A 79 16.48 -9.16 -3.56
N PRO A 80 17.64 -8.55 -3.26
CA PRO A 80 18.64 -9.22 -2.45
C PRO A 80 18.05 -9.44 -1.06
N GLN A 81 17.83 -10.72 -0.71
CA GLN A 81 17.53 -11.11 0.66
C GLN A 81 18.67 -10.61 1.54
N LEU A 82 18.34 -9.68 2.44
CA LEU A 82 19.20 -9.31 3.55
C LEU A 82 19.41 -10.57 4.40
N VAL A 83 20.62 -11.13 4.28
CA VAL A 83 21.06 -12.31 5.01
C VAL A 83 20.95 -12.08 6.51
N ALA A 84 20.13 -12.89 7.18
CA ALA A 84 20.17 -13.03 8.62
C ALA A 84 21.50 -13.71 9.00
N VAL A 85 22.45 -12.93 9.49
CA VAL A 85 23.61 -13.49 10.18
C VAL A 85 23.18 -13.90 11.58
N ALA A 86 22.91 -15.21 11.73
CA ALA A 86 22.95 -15.85 13.02
C ALA A 86 24.42 -15.96 13.44
N ASP A 87 24.86 -15.13 14.38
CA ASP A 87 26.10 -15.39 15.11
C ASP A 87 25.74 -16.02 16.46
N THR A 88 26.07 -17.30 16.57
CA THR A 88 25.96 -18.10 17.78
C THR A 88 27.37 -18.16 18.39
N GLY A 89 27.56 -17.62 19.60
CA GLY A 89 28.83 -17.71 20.32
C GLY A 89 28.73 -17.29 21.79
N PRO A 90 29.56 -17.82 22.70
CA PRO A 90 29.02 -18.66 23.79
C PRO A 90 29.32 -18.19 25.24
N THR A 91 28.57 -18.79 26.19
CA THR A 91 28.99 -19.37 27.49
C THR A 91 29.87 -18.60 28.50
N ALA A 92 29.25 -18.45 29.69
CA ALA A 92 29.79 -18.50 31.06
C ALA A 92 30.59 -17.33 31.67
N ALA A 93 30.09 -16.82 32.80
CA ALA A 93 30.71 -16.88 34.14
C ALA A 93 29.78 -16.13 35.12
N ALA A 94 29.24 -16.79 36.16
CA ALA A 94 29.78 -16.78 37.53
C ALA A 94 30.04 -15.33 38.02
N GLY A 95 29.30 -14.81 38.99
CA GLY A 95 29.22 -15.35 40.34
C GLY A 95 29.87 -14.34 41.27
N ASP A 96 29.04 -13.76 42.13
CA ASP A 96 29.31 -13.06 43.38
C ASP A 96 30.78 -13.08 43.88
N HIS A 97 31.39 -11.91 44.07
CA HIS A 97 32.25 -11.65 45.24
C HIS A 97 32.63 -10.17 45.39
N CYS A 98 32.17 -9.57 46.48
CA CYS A 98 32.59 -8.28 47.03
C CYS A 98 34.04 -8.33 47.54
N PRO A 99 34.89 -7.31 47.28
CA PRO A 99 36.06 -7.06 48.09
C PRO A 99 35.80 -5.95 49.13
N HIS A 100 36.09 -6.31 50.38
CA HIS A 100 36.23 -5.43 51.53
C HIS A 100 37.23 -4.29 51.29
N THR A 101 36.85 -3.07 51.67
CA THR A 101 37.78 -1.95 51.89
C THR A 101 38.26 -1.99 53.35
N PRO A 102 39.57 -2.04 53.63
CA PRO A 102 40.09 -1.76 54.96
C PRO A 102 40.54 -0.30 55.09
N ARG A 103 40.15 0.36 56.18
CA ARG A 103 40.98 1.34 56.89
C ARG A 103 40.61 1.36 58.37
#